data_AF-A0AA42HIT0-F1
#
_entry.id   AF-A0AA42HIT0-F1
#
_cell.length_a   1.000
_cell.length_b   1.000
_cell.length_c   1.000
_cell.angle_alpha   90.00
_cell.angle_beta   90.00
_cell.angle_gamma   90.00
#
_symmetry.space_group_name_H-M   'P 1'
#
loop_
_entity.id
_entity.type
_entity.pdbx_description
1 polymer ?
#
loop_
_entity_poly.entity_id
_entity_poly.type
_entity_poly.pdbx_seq_one_letter_code
_entity_poly.pdbx_strand_id
1 'polypeptide(L)' 'MRPLQLTSLLLLTTSLCACGLGETAATASLQAKQAQQAQQQMQQLKEQVDAANAQGQQRLDDALKDAQ' A
#
# COMPACT_ATOMS: atom_id res chain seq x y z
N MET A 1 18.79 24.52 42.94
CA MET A 1 17.53 24.61 42.18
C MET A 1 17.65 24.25 40.69
N ARG A 2 18.80 24.49 40.04
CA ARG A 2 19.04 24.14 38.62
C ARG A 2 18.88 22.64 38.20
N PRO A 3 19.26 21.62 39.01
CA PRO A 3 19.16 20.23 38.56
C PRO A 3 17.71 19.72 38.53
N LEU A 4 16.83 20.27 39.35
CA LEU A 4 15.40 19.90 39.41
C LEU A 4 14.61 20.40 38.18
N GLN A 5 15.04 21.50 37.57
CA GLN A 5 14.41 22.03 36.36
C GLN A 5 14.79 21.20 35.11
N LEU A 6 16.03 20.70 35.08
CA LEU A 6 16.52 19.85 33.99
C LEU A 6 15.80 18.49 33.94
N THR A 7 15.57 17.86 35.09
CA THR A 7 14.83 16.60 35.15
C THR A 7 13.36 16.76 34.78
N SER A 8 12.72 17.86 35.22
CA SER A 8 11.34 18.17 34.86
C SER A 8 11.15 18.41 33.35
N LEU A 9 12.07 19.16 32.73
CA LEU A 9 12.05 19.40 31.29
C LEU A 9 12.23 18.11 30.48
N LEU A 10 13.12 17.21 30.94
CA LEU A 10 13.37 15.93 30.28
C LEU A 10 12.12 15.04 30.29
N LEU A 11 11.44 14.93 31.44
CA LEU A 11 10.19 14.15 31.59
C LEU A 11 9.06 14.67 30.68
N LEU A 12 8.93 15.99 30.51
CA LEU A 12 7.94 16.57 29.60
C LEU A 12 8.24 16.24 28.13
N THR A 13 9.52 16.31 27.72
CA THR A 13 9.91 16.00 26.33
C THR A 13 9.70 14.54 25.96
N THR A 14 9.94 13.60 26.89
CA THR A 14 9.70 12.17 26.65
C THR A 14 8.21 11.83 26.57
N SER A 15 7.36 12.55 27.29
CA SER A 15 5.90 12.38 27.24
C SER A 15 5.31 12.87 25.91
N LEU A 16 5.84 13.98 25.36
CA LEU A 16 5.44 14.49 24.04
C LEU A 16 5.89 13.56 22.89
N CYS A 17 7.08 12.98 22.96
CA CYS A 17 7.55 12.03 21.95
C CYS A 17 6.75 10.71 21.94
N ALA A 18 6.20 10.28 23.09
CA ALA A 18 5.37 9.08 23.17
C ALA A 18 3.98 9.25 22.51
N CYS A 19 3.56 10.50 22.23
CA CYS A 19 2.23 10.79 21.68
C CYS A 19 2.10 10.46 20.18
N GLY A 20 3.21 10.25 19.44
CA GLY A 20 3.19 9.90 18.01
C GLY A 20 3.74 8.51 17.65
N LEU A 21 4.33 7.80 18.61
CA LEU A 21 4.95 6.48 18.35
C LEU A 21 3.91 5.37 18.09
N GLY A 22 2.73 5.44 18.73
CA GLY A 22 1.65 4.49 18.50
C GLY A 22 0.94 4.68 17.15
N GLU A 23 0.85 5.92 16.68
CA GLU A 23 0.19 6.30 15.43
C GLU A 23 0.96 5.79 14.21
N THR A 24 2.29 5.75 14.29
CA THR A 24 3.16 5.27 13.22
C THR A 24 3.05 3.75 13.03
N ALA A 25 2.96 2.98 14.12
CA ALA A 25 2.75 1.53 14.05
C ALA A 25 1.36 1.15 13.53
N ALA A 26 0.33 1.92 13.92
CA ALA A 26 -1.03 1.74 13.43
C ALA A 26 -1.15 2.07 11.93
N THR A 27 -0.45 3.09 11.47
CA THR A 27 -0.46 3.49 10.04
C THR A 27 0.28 2.47 9.18
N ALA A 28 1.45 1.98 9.61
CA ALA A 28 2.19 0.95 8.87
C ALA A 28 1.38 -0.34 8.66
N SER A 29 0.65 -0.78 9.69
CA SER A 29 -0.21 -1.96 9.62
C SER A 29 -1.47 -1.74 8.78
N LEU A 30 -2.05 -0.53 8.78
CA LEU A 30 -3.13 -0.14 7.88
C LEU A 30 -2.68 -0.13 6.41
N GLN A 31 -1.50 0.41 6.14
CA GLN A 31 -0.94 0.49 4.80
C GLN A 31 -0.60 -0.89 4.22
N ALA A 32 -0.07 -1.80 5.06
CA ALA A 32 0.16 -3.20 4.68
C ALA A 32 -1.14 -3.93 4.34
N LYS A 33 -2.21 -3.74 5.13
CA LYS A 33 -3.52 -4.35 4.84
C LYS A 33 -4.13 -3.81 3.55
N GLN A 34 -4.06 -2.50 3.31
CA GLN A 34 -4.54 -1.91 2.06
C GLN A 34 -3.76 -2.44 0.85
N ALA A 35 -2.44 -2.53 0.94
CA ALA A 35 -1.61 -3.10 -0.13
C ALA A 35 -1.96 -4.57 -0.41
N GLN A 36 -2.21 -5.37 0.62
CA GLN A 36 -2.59 -6.77 0.48
C GLN A 36 -3.97 -6.93 -0.19
N GLN A 37 -4.95 -6.12 0.21
CA GLN A 37 -6.28 -6.12 -0.41
C GLN A 37 -6.22 -5.67 -1.88
N ALA A 38 -5.46 -4.63 -2.17
CA ALA A 38 -5.25 -4.15 -3.53
C ALA A 38 -4.57 -5.22 -4.41
N GLN A 39 -3.57 -5.93 -3.87
CA GLN A 39 -2.91 -7.04 -4.58
C GLN A 39 -3.89 -8.15 -4.98
N GLN A 40 -4.77 -8.57 -4.05
CA GLN A 40 -5.76 -9.61 -4.33
C GLN A 40 -6.75 -9.19 -5.42
N GLN A 41 -7.25 -7.95 -5.36
CA GLN A 41 -8.13 -7.43 -6.42
C GLN A 41 -7.40 -7.30 -7.76
N MET A 42 -6.14 -6.87 -7.75
CA MET A 42 -5.33 -6.77 -8.97
C MET A 42 -5.14 -8.13 -9.63
N GLN A 43 -4.99 -9.21 -8.86
CA GLN A 43 -4.77 -10.55 -9.38
C GLN A 43 -6.01 -11.05 -10.15
N GLN A 44 -7.20 -10.90 -9.56
CA GLN A 44 -8.46 -11.24 -10.23
C GLN A 44 -8.73 -10.38 -11.47
N LEU A 45 -8.37 -9.09 -11.41
CA LEU A 45 -8.51 -8.21 -12.57
C LEU A 45 -7.52 -8.57 -13.67
N LYS A 46 -6.28 -8.94 -13.31
CA LYS A 46 -5.24 -9.37 -14.23
C LYS A 46 -5.70 -10.59 -15.05
N GLU A 47 -6.27 -11.59 -14.40
CA GLU A 47 -6.79 -12.79 -15.09
C GLU A 47 -7.88 -12.43 -16.11
N GLN A 48 -8.80 -11.53 -15.75
CA GLN A 48 -9.86 -11.07 -16.67
C GLN A 48 -9.29 -10.30 -17.87
N VAL A 49 -8.31 -9.42 -17.63
CA VAL A 49 -7.64 -8.66 -18.68
C VAL A 49 -6.85 -9.58 -19.60
N ASP A 50 -6.11 -10.54 -19.05
CA ASP A 50 -5.30 -11.47 -19.83
C ASP A 50 -6.18 -12.38 -20.70
N ALA A 51 -7.32 -12.86 -20.18
CA ALA A 51 -8.29 -13.62 -20.96
C ALA A 51 -8.91 -12.78 -22.11
N ALA A 52 -9.31 -11.54 -21.83
CA ALA A 52 -9.87 -10.63 -22.84
C ALA A 52 -8.82 -10.27 -23.92
N ASN A 53 -7.57 -10.03 -23.52
CA ASN A 53 -6.48 -9.76 -24.44
C ASN A 53 -6.19 -10.96 -25.33
N ALA A 54 -6.13 -12.18 -24.78
CA ALA A 54 -5.92 -13.40 -25.57
C ALA A 54 -7.01 -13.57 -26.64
N GLN A 55 -8.27 -13.39 -26.28
CA GLN A 55 -9.39 -13.44 -27.23
C GLN A 55 -9.29 -12.34 -28.30
N GLY A 56 -8.95 -11.11 -27.90
CA GLY A 56 -8.76 -10.00 -28.82
C GLY A 56 -7.60 -10.25 -29.80
N GLN A 57 -6.48 -10.77 -29.31
CA GLN A 57 -5.31 -11.12 -30.13
C GLN A 57 -5.67 -12.15 -31.19
N GLN A 58 -6.45 -13.17 -30.82
CA GLN A 58 -6.88 -14.22 -31.74
C GLN A 58 -7.77 -13.66 -32.86
N ARG A 59 -8.72 -12.79 -32.51
CA ARG A 59 -9.57 -12.11 -33.50
C ARG A 59 -8.77 -11.19 -34.44
N LEU A 60 -7.72 -10.55 -33.93
CA LEU A 60 -6.83 -9.72 -34.74
C LEU A 60 -6.01 -10.56 -35.71
N ASP A 61 -5.48 -11.71 -35.25
CA ASP A 61 -4.73 -12.64 -36.09
C ASP A 61 -5.61 -13.19 -37.23
N ASP A 62 -6.83 -13.66 -36.90
CA ASP A 62 -7.80 -14.13 -37.90
C ASP A 62 -8.14 -13.03 -38.91
N ALA A 63 -8.38 -11.79 -38.45
CA ALA A 63 -8.67 -10.66 -39.36
C ALA A 63 -7.49 -10.28 -40.26
N LEU A 64 -6.25 -10.41 -39.78
CA LEU A 64 -5.04 -10.18 -40.58
C LEU A 64 -4.82 -11.29 -41.61
N LYS A 65 -5.16 -12.53 -41.26
CA LYS A 65 -5.09 -13.69 -42.13
C LYS A 65 -6.12 -13.63 -43.25
N ASP A 66 -7.34 -13.19 -42.95
CA ASP A 66 -8.41 -12.96 -43.93
C ASP A 66 -8.13 -11.75 -44.84
N ALA A 67 -7.25 -10.82 -44.43
CA ALA A 67 -6.90 -9.63 -45.19
C ALA A 67 -5.68 -9.80 -46.13
N GLN A 68 -5.02 -10.98 -46.11
CA GLN A 68 -3.91 -11.34 -47.00
C GLN A 68 -4.37 -12.18 -48.18
#